data_AF-A0A830C025-F1
#
_entry.id   AF-A0A830C025-F1
#
_cell.length_a   1.000
_cell.length_b   1.000
_cell.length_c   1.000
_cell.angle_alpha   90.00
_cell.angle_beta   90.00
_cell.angle_gamma   90.00
#
_symmetry.space_group_name_H-M   'P 1'
#
loop_
_entity.id
_entity.type
_entity.pdbx_description
1 polymer ?
#
loop_
_entity_poly.entity_id
_entity_poly.type
_entity_poly.pdbx_seq_one_letter_code
_entity_poly.pdbx_strand_id
1 'polypeptide(L)'
;MDAQRALLDELMGSVVSPKNHNPKLKERTEGAKLVKAFRNLIGENAHVSRLNLLKLAPGGHLGRFVIWTKSAFEKLDEIYGTFGKPSEKKKGYVLPRTKMVNADLARIINFDEVQSVVKPIKKEVKKNPLKNLNVMLKLNPYAKAAKRMALLAEAQRVKAKQEKLEKN
;
A
#
# COMPACT_ATOMS: atom_id res chain seq x y z
N MET A 1 25.47 51.91 11.67
CA MET A 1 24.68 50.67 11.68
C MET A 1 25.25 49.61 12.63
N ASP A 2 26.15 49.99 13.56
CA ASP A 2 26.80 49.00 14.46
C ASP A 2 26.29 49.05 15.90
N ALA A 3 25.66 50.16 16.33
CA ALA A 3 25.10 50.28 17.67
C ALA A 3 23.79 49.48 17.88
N GLN A 4 23.01 49.23 16.82
CA GLN A 4 21.78 48.43 16.91
C GLN A 4 22.04 46.91 16.88
N ARG A 5 23.19 46.47 16.34
CA ARG A 5 23.60 45.06 16.33
C ARG A 5 24.16 44.61 17.69
N ALA A 6 24.87 45.49 18.39
CA ALA A 6 25.38 45.20 19.74
C ALA A 6 24.25 45.04 20.78
N LEU A 7 23.16 45.82 20.66
CA LEU A 7 22.01 45.76 21.57
C LEU A 7 21.16 44.48 21.39
N LEU A 8 21.24 43.81 20.25
CA LEU A 8 20.55 42.55 19.96
C LEU A 8 21.31 41.32 20.51
N ASP A 9 22.65 41.39 20.58
CA ASP A 9 23.48 40.37 21.23
C ASP A 9 23.37 40.44 22.77
N GLU A 10 23.19 41.64 23.32
CA GLU A 10 23.09 41.86 24.77
C GLU A 10 21.75 41.35 25.36
N LEU A 11 20.67 41.28 24.56
CA LEU A 11 19.38 40.71 24.95
C LEU A 11 19.31 39.18 24.86
N MET A 12 20.26 38.53 24.15
CA MET A 12 20.26 37.08 23.92
C MET A 12 21.33 36.31 24.74
N GLY A 13 22.20 37.01 25.47
CA GLY A 13 23.30 36.38 26.21
C GLY A 13 23.31 36.73 27.69
N SER A 14 22.47 36.08 28.50
CA SER A 14 22.68 36.09 29.96
C SER A 14 22.91 34.68 30.51
N VAL A 15 23.86 34.63 31.46
CA VAL A 15 24.26 33.54 32.36
C VAL A 15 25.45 32.69 31.91
N VAL A 16 26.67 33.17 32.19
CA VAL A 16 27.75 32.32 32.73
C VAL A 16 28.62 33.11 33.72
N SER A 17 28.62 32.71 35.00
CA SER A 17 29.74 32.86 35.94
C SER A 17 29.59 31.84 37.10
N PRO A 18 30.63 31.55 37.92
CA PRO A 18 31.34 30.27 37.85
C PRO A 18 31.31 29.46 39.18
N LYS A 19 31.78 28.21 39.06
CA LYS A 19 32.18 27.23 40.11
C LYS A 19 31.09 26.29 40.65
N ASN A 20 31.40 25.01 40.40
CA ASN A 20 31.16 23.82 41.21
C ASN A 20 29.71 23.34 41.36
N HIS A 21 29.51 22.09 40.94
CA HIS A 21 28.24 21.39 40.74
C HIS A 21 27.38 22.00 39.62
N ASN A 22 27.58 21.54 38.39
CA ASN A 22 26.55 21.64 37.37
C ASN A 22 25.34 20.79 37.81
N PRO A 23 24.17 21.36 38.19
CA PRO A 23 22.96 20.65 37.88
C PRO A 23 22.90 20.67 36.35
N LYS A 24 23.11 19.52 35.70
CA LYS A 24 22.66 19.40 34.31
C LYS A 24 21.22 19.87 34.33
N LEU A 25 20.94 21.02 33.70
CA LEU A 25 19.61 21.39 33.25
C LEU A 25 19.19 20.23 32.35
N LYS A 26 18.65 19.17 32.97
CA LYS A 26 17.88 18.15 32.28
C LYS A 26 16.82 18.99 31.60
N GLU A 27 16.89 19.10 30.27
CA GLU A 27 15.77 19.55 29.44
C GLU A 27 14.52 19.02 30.13
N ARG A 28 13.76 19.93 30.73
CA ARG A 28 12.59 19.59 31.50
C ARG A 28 11.63 19.00 30.49
N THR A 29 11.61 17.67 30.40
CA THR A 29 10.90 16.87 29.39
C THR A 29 9.55 17.52 29.07
N GLU A 30 9.48 18.20 27.93
CA GLU A 30 8.27 18.92 27.48
C GLU A 30 7.06 17.99 27.38
N GLY A 31 7.31 16.68 27.23
CA GLY A 31 6.30 15.63 27.21
C GLY A 31 5.50 15.44 28.51
N ALA A 32 6.03 15.82 29.68
CA ALA A 32 5.32 15.57 30.95
C ALA A 32 4.02 16.38 31.10
N LYS A 33 3.94 17.56 30.44
CA LYS A 33 2.73 18.39 30.39
C LYS A 33 1.74 17.87 29.35
N LEU A 34 2.23 17.41 28.19
CA LEU A 34 1.41 16.83 27.13
C LEU A 34 0.67 15.57 27.60
N VAL A 35 1.32 14.70 28.37
CA VAL A 35 0.67 13.50 28.91
C VAL A 35 -0.56 13.84 29.76
N LYS A 36 -0.52 14.94 30.54
CA LYS A 36 -1.67 15.38 31.35
C LYS A 36 -2.80 15.95 30.49
N ALA A 37 -2.46 16.72 29.47
CA ALA A 37 -3.44 17.35 28.57
C ALA A 37 -4.20 16.30 27.72
N PHE A 38 -3.49 15.30 27.18
CA PHE A 38 -4.07 14.30 26.28
C PHE A 38 -4.59 13.04 27.00
N ARG A 39 -4.56 12.99 28.34
CA ARG A 39 -4.96 11.79 29.09
C ARG A 39 -6.45 11.46 28.97
N ASN A 40 -7.31 12.47 28.83
CA ASN A 40 -8.76 12.30 28.77
C ASN A 40 -9.31 12.21 27.33
N LEU A 41 -8.43 12.26 26.34
CA LEU A 41 -8.82 12.14 24.94
C LEU A 41 -8.68 10.69 24.49
N ILE A 42 -9.56 10.27 23.58
CA ILE A 42 -9.49 8.95 22.98
C ILE A 42 -8.22 8.88 22.14
N GLY A 43 -7.22 8.14 22.62
CA GLY A 43 -5.89 8.09 22.02
C GLY A 43 -4.86 7.58 23.02
N GLU A 44 -3.65 7.34 22.54
CA GLU A 44 -2.57 6.85 23.39
C GLU A 44 -1.31 7.69 23.23
N ASN A 45 -0.73 8.07 24.37
CA ASN A 45 0.54 8.80 24.41
C ASN A 45 1.70 7.80 24.41
N ALA A 46 2.66 8.01 23.52
CA ALA A 46 3.88 7.20 23.42
C ALA A 46 5.13 8.09 23.51
N HIS A 47 6.17 7.59 24.17
CA HIS A 47 7.45 8.29 24.29
C HIS A 47 8.46 7.73 23.28
N VAL A 48 9.15 8.59 22.53
CA VAL A 48 10.03 8.21 21.41
C VAL A 48 11.15 7.25 21.81
N SER A 49 11.77 7.47 22.97
CA SER A 49 12.85 6.58 23.45
C SER A 49 12.37 5.19 23.87
N ARG A 50 11.06 4.99 24.06
CA ARG A 50 10.43 3.75 24.55
C ARG A 50 9.14 3.45 23.77
N LEU A 51 9.25 3.46 22.44
CA LEU A 51 8.14 3.10 21.56
C LEU A 51 7.82 1.61 21.72
N ASN A 52 6.56 1.30 22.00
CA ASN A 52 6.08 -0.07 22.11
C ASN A 52 5.33 -0.47 20.83
N LEU A 53 5.68 -1.63 20.29
CA LEU A 53 5.05 -2.19 19.11
C LEU A 53 3.54 -2.42 19.30
N LEU A 54 3.11 -2.86 20.49
CA LEU A 54 1.69 -3.11 20.78
C LEU A 54 0.84 -1.84 20.70
N LYS A 55 1.45 -0.69 21.02
CA LYS A 55 0.82 0.62 20.92
C LYS A 55 0.79 1.11 19.47
N LEU A 56 1.84 0.84 18.69
CA LEU A 56 1.88 1.27 17.29
C LEU A 56 1.05 0.38 16.36
N ALA A 57 0.91 -0.90 16.69
CA ALA A 57 0.20 -1.91 15.90
C ALA A 57 -0.70 -2.77 16.82
N PRO A 58 -1.81 -2.22 17.35
CA PRO A 58 -2.73 -3.00 18.17
C PRO A 58 -3.32 -4.15 17.33
N GLY A 59 -3.29 -5.37 17.89
CA GLY A 59 -3.72 -6.57 17.16
C GLY A 59 -2.83 -6.97 15.97
N GLY A 60 -1.65 -6.34 15.82
CA GLY A 60 -0.73 -6.63 14.72
C GLY A 60 -1.05 -5.92 13.41
N HIS A 61 -2.03 -5.01 13.39
CA HIS A 61 -2.33 -4.19 12.22
C HIS A 61 -1.39 -2.98 12.14
N LEU A 62 -0.68 -2.87 11.01
CA LEU A 62 0.18 -1.71 10.73
C LEU A 62 -0.66 -0.51 10.28
N GLY A 63 -0.15 0.71 10.48
CA GLY A 63 -0.79 1.93 9.98
C GLY A 63 -1.64 2.70 11.00
N ARG A 64 -1.25 2.70 12.29
CA ARG A 64 -1.85 3.62 13.27
C ARG A 64 -1.50 5.07 12.92
N PHE A 65 -2.49 5.96 12.98
CA PHE A 65 -2.25 7.39 12.81
C PHE A 65 -1.46 7.93 14.01
N VAL A 66 -0.25 8.44 13.76
CA VAL A 66 0.67 8.96 14.79
C VAL A 66 0.95 10.43 14.52
N ILE A 67 0.81 11.26 15.56
CA ILE A 67 1.15 12.68 15.54
C ILE A 67 2.51 12.86 16.23
N TRP A 68 3.45 13.50 15.53
CA TRP A 68 4.80 13.75 16.03
C TRP A 68 4.98 15.22 16.44
N THR A 69 5.65 15.46 17.57
CA THR A 69 6.22 16.78 17.85
C THR A 69 7.57 16.94 17.13
N LYS A 70 7.99 18.17 16.85
CA LYS A 70 9.28 18.44 16.16
C LYS A 70 10.46 17.74 16.84
N SER A 71 10.60 17.93 18.15
CA SER A 71 11.68 17.32 18.95
C SER A 71 11.59 15.79 19.02
N ALA A 72 10.39 15.23 18.89
CA ALA A 72 10.20 13.78 18.82
C ALA A 72 10.67 13.20 17.49
N PHE A 73 10.41 13.91 16.38
CA PHE A 73 10.79 13.49 15.04
C PHE A 73 12.31 13.51 14.85
N GLU A 74 12.98 14.58 15.29
CA GLU A 74 14.45 14.71 15.21
C GLU A 74 15.17 13.63 16.05
N LYS A 75 14.61 13.22 17.19
CA LYS A 75 15.17 12.16 18.04
C LYS A 75 15.08 10.76 17.41
N LEU A 76 14.26 10.53 16.39
CA LEU A 76 14.17 9.22 15.74
C LEU A 76 15.44 8.88 14.97
N ASP A 77 16.04 9.86 14.29
CA ASP A 77 17.28 9.66 13.54
C ASP A 77 18.46 9.33 14.47
N GLU A 78 18.50 9.93 15.66
CA GLU A 78 19.49 9.60 16.71
C GLU A 78 19.30 8.16 17.24
N ILE A 79 18.04 7.73 17.43
CA ILE A 79 17.71 6.42 18.00
C ILE A 79 17.89 5.29 16.99
N TYR A 80 17.46 5.47 15.74
CA TYR A 80 17.45 4.40 14.74
C TYR A 80 18.57 4.52 13.72
N GLY A 81 19.08 5.72 13.48
CA GLY A 81 20.04 5.99 12.42
C GLY A 81 19.38 6.13 11.05
N THR A 82 20.24 6.29 10.04
CA THR A 82 19.87 6.32 8.61
C THR A 82 20.64 5.22 7.88
N PHE A 83 20.43 5.09 6.57
CA PHE A 83 21.25 4.15 5.77
C PHE A 83 22.73 4.53 5.70
N GLY A 84 23.07 5.81 5.95
CA GLY A 84 24.46 6.30 5.94
C GLY A 84 25.07 6.53 7.32
N LYS A 85 24.25 6.70 8.38
CA LYS A 85 24.72 6.93 9.75
C LYS A 85 24.17 5.85 10.69
N PRO A 86 25.02 5.13 11.45
CA PRO A 86 24.56 4.12 12.40
C PRO A 86 23.78 4.76 13.57
N SER A 87 23.00 3.93 14.28
CA SER A 87 22.30 4.36 15.48
C SER A 87 23.27 4.76 16.61
N GLU A 88 22.99 5.88 17.29
CA GLU A 88 23.77 6.31 18.46
C GLU A 88 23.31 5.61 19.74
N LYS A 89 22.01 5.34 19.88
CA LYS A 89 21.44 4.76 21.11
C LYS A 89 21.35 3.24 21.11
N LYS A 90 21.15 2.62 19.95
CA LYS A 90 21.01 1.16 19.82
C LYS A 90 22.29 0.56 19.27
N LYS A 91 23.07 -0.03 20.17
CA LYS A 91 24.34 -0.67 19.83
C LYS A 91 24.13 -1.79 18.80
N GLY A 92 24.82 -1.70 17.66
CA GLY A 92 24.79 -2.70 16.59
C GLY A 92 23.49 -2.74 15.78
N TYR A 93 22.59 -1.77 15.96
CA TYR A 93 21.37 -1.69 15.17
C TYR A 93 21.64 -1.02 13.81
N VAL A 94 21.20 -1.68 12.75
CA VAL A 94 21.25 -1.16 11.37
C VAL A 94 19.85 -1.29 10.77
N LEU A 95 19.43 -0.28 10.00
CA LEU A 95 18.14 -0.33 9.32
C LEU A 95 18.08 -1.54 8.36
N PRO A 96 16.98 -2.30 8.35
CA PRO A 96 16.78 -3.37 7.38
C PRO A 96 16.92 -2.85 5.95
N ARG A 97 17.72 -3.56 5.14
CA ARG A 97 17.88 -3.26 3.72
C ARG A 97 16.61 -3.68 2.97
N THR A 98 16.09 -2.82 2.11
CA THR A 98 14.95 -3.15 1.26
C THR A 98 15.35 -4.27 0.30
N LYS A 99 14.50 -5.30 0.17
CA LYS A 99 14.74 -6.40 -0.78
C LYS A 99 14.60 -5.94 -2.24
N MET A 100 13.79 -4.92 -2.45
CA MET A 100 13.50 -4.33 -3.75
C MET A 100 13.60 -2.82 -3.61
N VAL A 101 14.37 -2.17 -4.48
CA VAL A 101 14.59 -0.72 -4.42
C VAL A 101 13.33 0.04 -4.83
N ASN A 102 12.66 -0.39 -5.90
CA ASN A 102 11.39 0.18 -6.34
C ASN A 102 10.25 -0.81 -6.04
N ALA A 103 9.29 -0.40 -5.19
CA ALA A 103 8.14 -1.23 -4.83
C ALA A 103 7.00 -1.21 -5.87
N ASP A 104 7.06 -0.31 -6.85
CA ASP A 104 6.04 -0.20 -7.90
C ASP A 104 6.24 -1.27 -8.98
N LEU A 105 5.64 -2.43 -8.74
CA LEU A 105 5.65 -3.56 -9.66
C LEU A 105 4.90 -3.24 -10.96
N ALA A 106 3.83 -2.45 -10.92
CA ALA A 106 3.03 -2.14 -12.10
C ALA A 106 3.88 -1.35 -13.10
N ARG A 107 4.65 -0.38 -12.61
CA ARG A 107 5.59 0.38 -13.44
C ARG A 107 6.68 -0.52 -14.04
N ILE A 108 7.27 -1.41 -13.24
CA ILE A 108 8.35 -2.30 -13.73
C ILE A 108 7.82 -3.26 -14.79
N ILE A 109 6.64 -3.82 -14.58
CA ILE A 109 6.02 -4.76 -15.53
C ILE A 109 5.71 -4.05 -16.84
N ASN A 110 5.19 -2.81 -16.80
CA ASN A 110 4.79 -2.07 -17.99
C ASN A 110 5.95 -1.35 -18.70
N PHE A 111 7.18 -1.53 -18.24
CA PHE A 111 8.35 -0.88 -18.81
C PHE A 111 8.72 -1.52 -20.17
N ASP A 112 9.15 -0.72 -21.14
CA ASP A 112 9.37 -1.16 -22.53
C ASP A 112 10.48 -2.23 -22.64
N GLU A 113 11.50 -2.12 -21.80
CA GLU A 113 12.61 -3.06 -21.68
C GLU A 113 12.13 -4.44 -21.24
N VAL A 114 11.06 -4.49 -20.42
CA VAL A 114 10.43 -5.75 -20.02
C VAL A 114 9.47 -6.22 -21.11
N GLN A 115 8.61 -5.34 -21.63
CA GLN A 115 7.59 -5.70 -22.61
C GLN A 115 8.15 -6.09 -23.98
N SER A 116 9.34 -5.59 -24.36
CA SER A 116 10.01 -5.95 -25.61
C SER A 116 10.49 -7.41 -25.65
N VAL A 117 10.78 -8.00 -24.49
CA VAL A 117 11.25 -9.40 -24.36
C VAL A 117 10.11 -10.36 -24.02
N VAL A 118 9.05 -9.87 -23.39
CA VAL A 118 7.92 -10.69 -22.95
C VAL A 118 7.12 -11.20 -24.15
N LYS A 119 6.83 -12.50 -24.14
CA LYS A 119 5.95 -13.12 -25.14
C LYS A 119 4.49 -12.69 -24.88
N PRO A 120 3.73 -12.34 -25.94
CA PRO A 120 2.34 -11.95 -25.77
C PRO A 120 1.50 -13.10 -25.20
N ILE A 121 0.52 -12.74 -24.38
CA ILE A 121 -0.38 -13.71 -23.74
C ILE A 121 -1.31 -14.31 -24.79
N LYS A 122 -1.24 -15.63 -24.99
CA LYS A 122 -2.20 -16.37 -25.82
C LYS A 122 -3.45 -16.68 -25.01
N LYS A 123 -4.52 -15.89 -25.20
CA LYS A 123 -5.83 -16.19 -24.61
C LYS A 123 -6.61 -17.12 -25.54
N GLU A 124 -6.51 -18.42 -25.32
CA GLU A 124 -7.39 -19.38 -26.00
C GLU A 124 -8.77 -19.37 -25.34
N VAL A 125 -9.70 -18.60 -25.92
CA VAL A 125 -11.08 -18.56 -25.45
C VAL A 125 -11.84 -19.77 -26.01
N LYS A 126 -12.16 -20.73 -25.13
CA LYS A 126 -13.00 -21.88 -25.49
C LYS A 126 -14.45 -21.41 -25.74
N LYS A 127 -14.82 -21.33 -27.01
CA LYS A 127 -16.20 -21.01 -27.43
C LYS A 127 -17.12 -22.20 -27.14
N ASN A 128 -18.33 -21.93 -26.65
CA ASN A 128 -19.31 -22.98 -26.34
C ASN A 128 -19.87 -23.62 -27.64
N PRO A 129 -19.69 -24.93 -27.89
CA PRO A 129 -20.18 -25.61 -29.09
C PRO A 129 -21.71 -25.59 -29.23
N LEU A 130 -22.46 -25.62 -28.14
CA LEU A 130 -23.93 -25.63 -28.18
C LEU A 130 -24.50 -24.30 -28.67
N LYS A 131 -23.75 -23.19 -28.47
CA LYS A 131 -24.14 -21.86 -28.91
C LYS A 131 -23.47 -21.44 -30.23
N ASN A 132 -22.28 -21.97 -30.53
CA ASN A 132 -21.52 -21.62 -31.74
C ASN A 132 -21.43 -22.81 -32.70
N LEU A 133 -22.20 -22.73 -33.80
CA LEU A 133 -22.29 -23.80 -34.80
C LEU A 133 -20.92 -24.17 -35.41
N ASN A 134 -20.06 -23.21 -35.72
CA ASN A 134 -18.75 -23.48 -36.34
C ASN A 134 -17.86 -24.32 -35.42
N VAL A 135 -17.95 -24.09 -34.11
CA VAL A 135 -17.22 -24.87 -33.11
C VAL A 135 -17.81 -26.28 -33.00
N MET A 136 -19.14 -26.40 -32.99
CA MET A 136 -19.81 -27.71 -33.02
C MET A 136 -19.46 -28.52 -34.25
N LEU A 137 -19.40 -27.89 -35.43
CA LEU A 137 -19.05 -28.54 -36.68
C LEU A 137 -17.57 -28.96 -36.73
N LYS A 138 -16.68 -28.16 -36.14
CA LYS A 138 -15.27 -28.52 -36.00
C LYS A 138 -15.07 -29.73 -35.08
N LEU A 139 -15.89 -29.85 -34.03
CA LEU A 139 -15.85 -30.99 -33.10
C LEU A 139 -16.58 -32.22 -33.63
N ASN A 140 -17.72 -32.02 -34.30
CA ASN A 140 -18.58 -33.06 -34.84
C ASN A 140 -19.08 -32.68 -36.25
N PRO A 141 -18.42 -33.18 -37.31
CA PRO A 141 -18.83 -32.93 -38.70
C PRO A 141 -20.26 -33.42 -39.01
N TYR A 142 -20.70 -34.50 -38.35
CA TYR A 142 -22.05 -35.06 -38.56
C TYR A 142 -23.17 -34.14 -38.03
N ALA A 143 -22.86 -33.21 -37.11
CA ALA A 143 -23.84 -32.25 -36.60
C ALA A 143 -24.48 -31.41 -37.72
N LYS A 144 -23.80 -31.20 -38.85
CA LYS A 144 -24.37 -30.52 -40.03
C LYS A 144 -25.53 -31.31 -40.64
N ALA A 145 -25.31 -32.62 -40.84
CA ALA A 145 -26.30 -33.51 -41.44
C ALA A 145 -27.49 -33.69 -40.49
N ALA A 146 -27.21 -33.96 -39.21
CA ALA A 146 -28.25 -34.10 -38.18
C ALA A 146 -29.16 -32.87 -38.10
N LYS A 147 -28.58 -31.66 -38.10
CA LYS A 147 -29.35 -30.40 -38.04
C LYS A 147 -30.19 -30.17 -39.30
N ARG A 148 -29.65 -30.52 -40.48
CA ARG A 148 -30.39 -30.44 -41.75
C ARG A 148 -31.58 -31.40 -41.78
N MET A 149 -31.38 -32.65 -41.35
CA MET A 149 -32.45 -33.63 -41.27
C MET A 149 -33.54 -33.20 -40.29
N ALA A 150 -33.16 -32.68 -39.11
CA ALA A 150 -34.12 -32.18 -38.12
C ALA A 150 -34.99 -31.05 -38.69
N LEU A 151 -34.38 -30.09 -39.40
CA LEU A 151 -35.09 -28.96 -39.99
C LEU A 151 -36.08 -29.38 -41.09
N LEU A 152 -35.70 -30.34 -41.94
CA LEU A 152 -36.59 -30.90 -42.96
C LEU A 152 -37.77 -31.65 -42.33
N ALA A 153 -37.51 -32.46 -41.31
CA ALA A 153 -38.54 -33.19 -40.57
C ALA A 153 -39.52 -32.23 -39.87
N GLU A 154 -39.01 -31.13 -39.30
CA GLU A 154 -39.85 -30.10 -38.67
C GLU A 154 -40.74 -29.39 -39.69
N ALA A 155 -40.19 -28.98 -40.85
CA ALA A 155 -40.97 -28.37 -41.92
C ALA A 155 -42.11 -29.29 -42.41
N GLN A 156 -41.83 -30.59 -42.57
CA GLN A 156 -42.86 -31.58 -42.92
C GLN A 156 -43.94 -31.71 -41.85
N ARG A 157 -43.56 -31.72 -40.56
CA ARG A 157 -44.51 -31.77 -39.44
C ARG A 157 -45.41 -30.55 -39.36
N VAL A 158 -44.85 -29.35 -39.58
CA VAL A 158 -45.63 -28.10 -39.59
C VAL A 158 -46.62 -28.13 -40.74
N LYS A 159 -46.20 -28.51 -41.95
CA LYS A 159 -47.09 -28.63 -43.10
C LYS A 159 -48.24 -29.62 -42.85
N ALA A 160 -47.92 -30.82 -42.37
CA ALA A 160 -48.93 -31.83 -42.05
C ALA A 160 -49.89 -31.39 -40.93
N LYS A 161 -49.43 -30.58 -39.97
CA LYS A 161 -50.29 -30.00 -38.94
C LYS A 161 -51.22 -28.93 -39.50
N GLN A 162 -50.72 -28.08 -40.40
CA GLN A 162 -51.51 -27.05 -41.09
C GLN A 162 -52.62 -27.71 -41.94
N GLU A 163 -52.26 -28.71 -42.75
CA GLU A 163 -53.20 -29.47 -43.59
C GLU A 163 -54.28 -30.18 -42.76
N LYS A 164 -53.95 -30.67 -41.55
CA LYS A 164 -54.94 -31.24 -40.62
C LYS A 164 -55.85 -30.19 -39.99
N LEU A 165 -55.35 -28.98 -39.75
CA LEU A 165 -56.12 -27.89 -39.17
C LEU A 165 -57.10 -27.28 -40.19
N GLU A 166 -56.72 -27.20 -41.47
CA GLU A 166 -57.57 -26.71 -42.56
C GLU A 166 -58.68 -27.69 -42.98
N LYS A 167 -58.56 -28.96 -42.58
CA LYS A 167 -59.53 -30.02 -42.92
C LYS A 167 -60.62 -30.23 -41.85
N ASN A 168 -60.49 -29.57 -40.70
CA ASN A 168 -61.46 -29.55 -39.59
C ASN A 168 -62.18 -28.20 -39.56
#